data_AF-A0A538RRT7-F1
#
_entry.id   AF-A0A538RRT7-F1
#
_cell.length_a   1.000
_cell.length_b   1.000
_cell.length_c   1.000
_cell.angle_alpha   90.00
_cell.angle_beta   90.00
_cell.angle_gamma   90.00
#
_symmetry.space_group_name_H-M   'P 1'
#
loop_
_entity.id
_entity.type
_entity.pdbx_description
1 polymer ?
#
loop_
_entity_poly.entity_id
_entity_poly.type
_entity_poly.pdbx_seq_one_letter_code
_entity_poly.pdbx_strand_id
1 'polypeptide(L)'
;MNCTETHNLLHGYLDGELDLVRNLEFEQHLQACPACSQSLEQQQHLRTAVSAAGLYLRAPAPLRERLQRRLREAARADETAAPPPRRRWRPERWLAVAASLGLVTLGAWALFQVASRSAGRDLLVNELVASHVRAQLLVTHRTDVETSDSHTVKPWFNARAFV
;
A
#
# COMPACT_ATOMS: atom_id res chain seq x y z
N MET A 1 -29.66 16.62 28.49
CA MET A 1 -29.27 18.00 28.15
C MET A 1 -29.75 18.98 29.21
N ASN A 2 -28.93 19.95 29.60
CA ASN A 2 -29.27 21.04 30.52
C ASN A 2 -29.61 22.35 29.78
N CYS A 3 -30.16 23.35 30.47
CA CYS A 3 -30.58 24.62 29.85
C CYS A 3 -29.43 25.38 29.20
N THR A 4 -28.20 25.30 29.75
CA THR A 4 -27.02 25.98 29.21
C THR A 4 -26.61 25.37 27.87
N GLU A 5 -26.59 24.04 27.79
CA GLU A 5 -26.34 23.29 26.55
C GLU A 5 -27.42 23.60 25.50
N THR A 6 -28.70 23.57 25.89
CA THR A 6 -29.82 23.94 25.00
C THR A 6 -29.65 25.37 24.48
N HIS A 7 -29.28 26.32 25.32
CA HIS A 7 -29.08 27.70 24.88
C HIS A 7 -27.94 27.82 23.84
N ASN A 8 -26.85 27.07 24.01
CA ASN A 8 -25.74 27.05 23.06
C ASN A 8 -26.11 26.40 21.71
N LEU A 9 -26.98 25.39 21.73
CA LEU A 9 -27.40 24.68 20.52
C LEU A 9 -28.59 25.35 19.79
N LEU A 10 -29.21 26.37 20.40
CA LEU A 10 -30.45 26.98 19.89
C LEU A 10 -30.31 27.49 18.45
N HIS A 11 -29.23 28.20 18.13
CA HIS A 11 -29.04 28.70 16.77
C HIS A 11 -28.75 27.57 15.77
N GLY A 12 -27.98 26.56 16.18
CA GLY A 12 -27.76 25.37 15.37
C GLY A 12 -29.06 24.59 15.08
N TYR A 13 -30.00 24.56 16.03
CA TYR A 13 -31.35 24.02 15.82
C TYR A 13 -32.11 24.83 14.77
N LEU A 14 -32.12 26.17 14.90
CA LEU A 14 -32.81 27.05 13.96
C LEU A 14 -32.25 27.00 12.53
N ASP A 15 -30.95 26.72 12.38
CA ASP A 15 -30.28 26.61 11.08
C ASP A 15 -30.36 25.20 10.50
N GLY A 16 -30.80 24.20 11.28
CA GLY A 16 -30.90 22.80 10.84
C GLY A 16 -29.56 22.06 10.83
N GLU A 17 -28.58 22.52 11.60
CA GLU A 17 -27.19 22.03 11.62
C GLU A 17 -26.93 20.96 12.70
N LEU A 18 -27.93 20.67 13.54
CA LEU A 18 -27.84 19.62 14.56
C LEU A 18 -27.97 18.23 13.94
N ASP A 19 -27.14 17.30 14.41
CA ASP A 19 -27.33 15.88 14.10
C ASP A 19 -28.61 15.32 14.73
N LEU A 20 -29.03 14.13 14.28
CA LEU A 20 -30.28 13.51 14.71
C LEU A 20 -30.35 13.31 16.23
N VAL A 21 -29.25 12.92 16.86
CA VAL A 21 -29.22 12.63 18.31
C VAL A 21 -29.41 13.92 19.09
N ARG A 22 -28.66 14.97 18.75
CA ARG A 22 -28.75 16.27 19.43
C ARG A 22 -30.08 16.96 19.17
N ASN A 23 -30.67 16.82 17.97
CA ASN A 23 -32.02 17.31 17.71
C ASN A 23 -33.05 16.68 18.64
N LEU A 24 -33.01 15.36 18.79
CA LEU A 24 -33.96 14.64 19.64
C LEU A 24 -33.80 15.00 21.12
N GLU A 25 -32.56 15.09 21.62
CA GLU A 25 -32.29 15.55 22.99
C GLU A 25 -32.73 16.99 23.23
N PHE A 26 -32.59 17.86 22.22
CA PHE A 26 -33.03 19.25 22.28
C PHE A 26 -34.56 19.33 22.38
N GLU A 27 -35.28 18.64 21.50
CA GLU A 27 -36.74 18.61 21.49
C GLU A 27 -37.32 18.01 22.77
N GLN A 28 -36.71 16.94 23.30
CA GLN A 28 -37.09 16.39 24.61
C GLN A 28 -36.92 17.42 25.73
N HIS A 29 -35.84 18.19 25.72
CA HIS A 29 -35.64 19.25 26.71
C HIS A 29 -36.69 20.36 26.57
N LEU A 30 -37.04 20.77 25.35
CA LEU A 30 -38.08 21.79 25.11
C LEU A 30 -39.45 21.38 25.67
N GLN A 31 -39.79 20.08 25.61
CA GLN A 31 -41.02 19.56 26.20
C GLN A 31 -41.05 19.66 27.72
N ALA A 32 -39.88 19.56 28.37
CA ALA A 32 -39.75 19.58 29.83
C ALA A 32 -39.46 20.98 30.39
N CYS A 33 -38.97 21.92 29.58
CA CYS A 33 -38.49 23.22 30.05
C CYS A 33 -39.21 24.39 29.33
N PRO A 34 -40.13 25.10 30.02
CA PRO A 34 -40.86 26.23 29.43
C PRO A 34 -39.96 27.45 29.16
N ALA A 35 -38.88 27.64 29.93
CA ALA A 35 -37.95 28.76 29.71
C ALA A 35 -37.20 28.61 28.38
N CYS A 36 -36.76 27.39 28.05
CA CYS A 36 -36.05 27.14 26.79
C CYS A 36 -36.97 27.19 25.56
N SER A 37 -38.23 26.73 25.68
CA SER A 37 -39.21 26.89 24.60
C SER A 37 -39.58 28.35 24.35
N GLN A 38 -39.73 29.16 25.41
CA GLN A 38 -39.92 30.60 25.27
C GLN A 38 -38.74 31.28 24.57
N SER A 39 -37.51 30.93 24.91
CA SER A 39 -36.31 31.46 24.23
C SER A 39 -36.29 31.10 22.75
N LEU A 40 -36.68 29.86 22.39
CA LEU A 40 -36.78 29.46 20.98
C LEU A 40 -37.83 30.29 20.23
N GLU A 41 -39.00 30.48 20.83
CA GLU A 41 -40.09 31.27 20.26
C GLU A 41 -39.67 32.73 20.03
N GLN A 42 -38.98 33.35 20.99
CA GLN A 42 -38.42 34.70 20.86
C GLN A 42 -37.46 34.81 19.66
N GLN A 43 -36.61 33.82 19.46
CA GLN A 43 -35.65 33.82 18.34
C GLN A 43 -36.34 33.61 16.99
N GLN A 44 -37.41 32.79 16.95
CA GLN A 44 -38.26 32.65 15.75
C GLN A 44 -39.01 33.95 15.43
N HIS A 45 -39.53 34.65 16.45
CA HIS A 45 -40.14 35.97 16.27
C HIS A 45 -39.15 37.00 15.74
N LEU A 46 -37.93 37.04 16.26
CA LEU A 46 -36.90 37.94 15.74
C LEU A 46 -36.59 37.63 14.26
N ARG A 47 -36.39 36.35 13.92
CA ARG A 47 -36.11 35.92 12.54
C ARG A 47 -37.25 36.26 11.58
N THR A 48 -38.49 36.09 12.00
CA THR A 48 -39.67 36.46 11.18
C THR A 48 -39.77 37.97 11.02
N ALA A 49 -39.56 38.76 12.08
CA ALA A 49 -39.55 40.23 11.99
C ALA A 49 -38.45 40.75 11.04
N VAL A 50 -37.23 40.22 11.15
CA VAL A 50 -36.10 40.60 10.28
C VAL A 50 -36.36 40.21 8.82
N SER A 51 -36.92 39.03 8.57
CA SER A 51 -37.24 38.61 7.19
C SER A 51 -38.42 39.38 6.59
N ALA A 52 -39.41 39.77 7.40
CA ALA A 52 -40.53 40.61 6.99
C ALA A 52 -40.13 42.06 6.67
N ALA A 53 -39.03 42.55 7.25
CA ALA A 53 -38.52 43.91 7.01
C ALA A 53 -38.04 44.16 5.57
N GLY A 54 -38.15 43.19 4.66
CA GLY A 54 -37.85 43.39 3.24
C GLY A 54 -36.36 43.58 2.94
N LEU A 55 -35.49 43.24 3.90
CA LEU A 55 -34.02 43.29 3.73
C LEU A 55 -33.51 42.26 2.71
N TYR A 56 -34.36 41.31 2.31
CA TYR A 56 -34.01 40.26 1.37
C TYR A 56 -34.19 40.74 -0.08
N LEU A 57 -33.09 40.80 -0.84
CA LEU A 57 -33.18 41.03 -2.28
C LEU A 57 -33.77 39.81 -2.98
N ARG A 58 -34.92 40.01 -3.62
CA ARG A 58 -35.57 38.95 -4.39
C ARG A 58 -34.73 38.60 -5.61
N ALA A 59 -34.33 37.33 -5.72
CA ALA A 59 -33.61 36.84 -6.88
C ALA A 59 -34.35 37.18 -8.19
N PRO A 60 -33.66 37.67 -9.23
CA PRO A 60 -34.26 37.96 -10.53
C PRO A 60 -34.96 36.72 -11.11
N ALA A 61 -36.12 36.92 -11.75
CA ALA A 61 -36.84 35.87 -12.46
C ALA A 61 -35.95 34.96 -13.35
N PRO A 62 -35.03 35.49 -14.18
CA PRO A 62 -34.19 34.64 -15.04
C PRO A 62 -33.21 33.75 -14.26
N LEU A 63 -32.80 34.13 -13.04
CA LEU A 63 -31.97 33.27 -12.21
C LEU A 63 -32.79 32.12 -11.62
N ARG A 64 -34.01 32.40 -11.18
CA ARG A 64 -34.94 31.39 -10.64
C ARG A 64 -35.30 30.34 -11.69
N GLU A 65 -35.62 30.76 -12.91
CA GLU A 65 -35.94 29.86 -14.03
C GLU A 65 -34.75 28.97 -14.41
N ARG A 66 -33.54 29.55 -14.51
CA ARG A 66 -32.32 28.78 -14.79
C ARG A 66 -32.05 27.74 -13.71
N LEU A 67 -32.21 28.10 -12.44
CA LEU A 67 -32.03 27.18 -11.32
C LEU A 67 -33.07 26.04 -11.36
N GLN A 68 -34.36 26.37 -11.53
CA GLN A 68 -35.42 25.36 -11.63
C GLN A 68 -35.19 24.40 -12.80
N ARG A 69 -34.75 24.92 -13.95
CA ARG A 69 -34.40 24.08 -15.10
C ARG A 69 -33.25 23.13 -14.75
N ARG A 70 -32.15 23.63 -14.17
CA ARG A 70 -31.01 22.79 -13.76
C ARG A 70 -31.38 21.74 -12.72
N LEU A 71 -32.24 22.08 -11.75
CA LEU A 71 -32.71 21.10 -10.76
C LEU A 71 -33.56 20.00 -11.39
N ARG A 72 -34.43 20.32 -12.35
CA ARG A 72 -35.20 19.31 -13.11
C ARG A 72 -34.29 18.44 -13.98
N GLU A 73 -33.29 19.03 -14.62
CA GLU A 73 -32.29 18.31 -15.40
C GLU A 73 -31.49 17.36 -14.50
N ALA A 74 -31.05 17.81 -13.32
CA ALA A 74 -30.34 16.99 -12.34
C ALA A 74 -31.23 15.84 -11.81
N ALA A 75 -32.48 16.12 -11.44
CA ALA A 75 -33.40 15.08 -10.96
C ALA A 75 -33.67 14.01 -12.04
N ARG A 76 -33.85 14.42 -13.30
CA ARG A 76 -33.97 13.50 -14.44
C ARG A 76 -32.68 12.73 -14.69
N ALA A 77 -31.53 13.38 -14.53
CA ALA A 77 -30.23 12.72 -14.64
C ALA A 77 -30.05 11.68 -13.54
N ASP A 78 -30.53 11.90 -12.32
CA ASP A 78 -30.49 10.90 -11.23
C ASP A 78 -31.49 9.73 -11.48
N GLU A 79 -32.67 10.01 -12.03
CA GLU A 79 -33.64 8.97 -12.41
C GLU A 79 -33.19 8.12 -13.61
N THR A 80 -32.51 8.75 -14.58
CA THR A 80 -31.98 8.09 -15.78
C THR A 80 -30.53 7.63 -15.62
N ALA A 81 -29.87 8.01 -14.52
CA ALA A 81 -28.57 7.49 -14.14
C ALA A 81 -28.75 6.01 -13.83
N ALA A 82 -28.51 5.19 -14.85
CA ALA A 82 -28.21 3.79 -14.65
C ALA A 82 -27.19 3.70 -13.49
N PRO A 83 -27.37 2.78 -12.53
CA PRO A 83 -26.44 2.63 -11.42
C PRO A 83 -25.03 2.60 -11.99
N PRO A 84 -24.06 3.35 -11.42
CA PRO A 84 -22.71 3.42 -11.95
C PRO A 84 -22.29 1.99 -12.22
N PRO A 85 -21.80 1.65 -13.44
CA PRO A 85 -21.53 0.27 -13.79
C PRO A 85 -20.65 -0.25 -12.68
N ARG A 86 -21.20 -1.14 -11.83
CA ARG A 86 -20.50 -1.70 -10.68
C ARG A 86 -19.17 -2.09 -11.26
N ARG A 87 -18.08 -1.45 -10.80
CA ARG A 87 -16.74 -1.60 -11.38
C ARG A 87 -16.45 -3.08 -11.29
N ARG A 88 -16.86 -3.82 -12.33
CA ARG A 88 -16.80 -5.28 -12.35
C ARG A 88 -15.32 -5.49 -12.21
N TRP A 89 -14.93 -6.05 -11.08
CA TRP A 89 -13.60 -6.57 -10.88
C TRP A 89 -13.37 -7.45 -12.10
N ARG A 90 -12.62 -6.93 -13.09
CA ARG A 90 -12.40 -7.63 -14.35
C ARG A 90 -11.23 -8.57 -14.06
N PRO A 91 -11.47 -9.88 -13.85
CA PRO A 91 -10.40 -10.83 -13.55
C PRO A 91 -9.35 -10.86 -14.67
N GLU A 92 -9.72 -10.46 -15.89
CA GLU A 92 -8.85 -10.30 -17.06
C GLU A 92 -7.63 -9.40 -16.78
N ARG A 93 -7.80 -8.32 -16.01
CA ARG A 93 -6.66 -7.43 -15.67
C ARG A 93 -5.70 -8.08 -14.67
N TRP A 94 -6.22 -8.91 -13.77
CA TRP A 94 -5.40 -9.68 -12.83
C TRP A 94 -4.71 -10.87 -13.50
N LEU A 95 -5.34 -11.48 -14.50
CA LEU A 95 -4.73 -12.53 -15.33
C LEU A 95 -3.52 -12.01 -16.11
N ALA A 96 -3.61 -10.80 -16.69
CA ALA A 96 -2.49 -10.18 -17.38
C ALA A 96 -1.31 -9.88 -16.42
N VAL A 97 -1.60 -9.39 -15.22
CA VAL A 97 -0.57 -9.15 -14.18
C VAL A 97 0.06 -10.47 -13.74
N ALA A 98 -0.75 -11.50 -13.46
CA ALA A 98 -0.26 -12.82 -13.05
C ALA A 98 0.61 -13.48 -14.12
N ALA A 99 0.23 -13.39 -15.40
CA ALA A 99 1.02 -13.93 -16.51
C ALA A 99 2.39 -13.23 -16.63
N SER A 100 2.43 -11.90 -16.49
CA SER A 100 3.68 -11.14 -16.56
C SER A 100 4.63 -11.46 -15.39
N LEU A 101 4.09 -11.59 -14.18
CA LEU A 101 4.88 -11.97 -13.00
C LEU A 101 5.40 -13.40 -13.13
N GLY A 102 4.57 -14.32 -13.63
CA GLY A 102 4.95 -15.70 -13.90
C GLY A 102 6.15 -15.79 -14.86
N LEU A 103 6.11 -15.06 -15.98
CA LEU A 103 7.22 -15.03 -16.94
C LEU A 103 8.52 -14.48 -16.33
N VAL A 104 8.43 -13.41 -15.52
CA VAL A 104 9.62 -12.84 -14.85
C VAL A 104 10.20 -13.84 -13.84
N THR A 105 9.37 -14.48 -13.02
CA THR A 105 9.84 -15.46 -12.03
C THR A 105 10.47 -16.69 -12.68
N LEU A 106 9.87 -17.21 -13.76
CA LEU A 106 10.40 -18.35 -14.49
C LEU A 106 11.71 -17.99 -15.21
N GLY A 107 11.78 -16.80 -15.82
CA GLY A 107 13.01 -16.30 -16.43
C GLY A 107 14.14 -16.13 -15.41
N ALA A 108 13.86 -15.51 -14.27
CA ALA A 108 14.84 -15.33 -13.19
C ALA A 108 15.31 -16.68 -12.62
N TRP A 109 14.40 -17.64 -12.42
CA TRP A 109 14.75 -18.97 -11.95
C TRP A 109 15.61 -19.74 -12.96
N ALA A 110 15.27 -19.68 -14.25
CA ALA A 110 16.05 -20.31 -15.31
C ALA A 110 17.47 -19.72 -15.37
N LEU A 111 17.61 -18.39 -15.30
CA LEU A 111 18.90 -17.72 -15.26
C LEU A 111 19.72 -18.12 -14.02
N PHE A 112 19.08 -18.18 -12.85
CA PHE A 112 19.72 -18.61 -11.62
C PHE A 112 20.22 -20.06 -11.71
N GLN A 113 19.43 -20.97 -12.27
CA GLN A 113 19.80 -22.38 -12.45
C GLN A 113 20.96 -22.56 -13.44
N VAL A 114 21.03 -21.73 -14.50
CA VAL A 114 22.16 -21.74 -15.43
C VAL A 114 23.42 -21.22 -14.75
N ALA A 115 23.32 -20.10 -14.02
CA ALA A 115 24.46 -19.50 -13.30
C ALA A 115 24.99 -20.39 -12.16
N SER A 116 24.11 -21.08 -11.44
CA SER A 116 24.51 -22.01 -10.38
C SER A 116 25.20 -23.26 -10.95
N ARG A 117 24.72 -23.76 -12.09
CA ARG A 117 25.38 -24.85 -12.82
C ARG A 117 26.74 -24.46 -13.39
N SER A 118 26.90 -23.24 -13.93
CA SER A 118 28.21 -22.78 -14.41
C SER A 118 29.19 -22.62 -13.25
N ALA A 119 28.76 -22.01 -12.14
CA ALA A 119 29.60 -21.88 -10.95
C ALA A 119 30.06 -23.26 -10.41
N GLY A 120 29.18 -24.26 -10.37
CA GLY A 120 29.55 -25.62 -9.98
C GLY A 120 30.57 -26.27 -10.94
N ARG A 121 30.42 -26.05 -12.25
CA ARG A 121 31.39 -26.55 -13.24
C ARG A 121 32.75 -25.88 -13.10
N ASP A 122 32.79 -24.58 -12.88
CA ASP A 122 34.04 -23.82 -12.72
C ASP A 122 34.81 -24.27 -11.47
N LEU A 123 34.09 -24.51 -10.35
CA LEU A 123 34.70 -25.06 -9.14
C LEU A 123 35.29 -26.45 -9.38
N LEU A 124 34.57 -27.34 -10.08
CA LEU A 124 35.06 -28.67 -10.41
C LEU A 124 36.28 -28.62 -11.33
N VAL A 125 36.24 -27.78 -12.38
CA VAL A 125 37.38 -27.61 -13.29
C VAL A 125 38.59 -27.08 -12.54
N ASN A 126 38.41 -26.09 -11.66
CA ASN A 126 39.51 -25.55 -10.86
C ASN A 126 40.08 -26.60 -9.89
N GLU A 127 39.25 -27.43 -9.26
CA GLU A 127 39.71 -28.53 -8.40
C GLU A 127 40.47 -29.59 -9.20
N LEU A 128 39.98 -29.97 -10.40
CA LEU A 128 40.69 -30.89 -11.29
C LEU A 128 42.06 -30.35 -11.67
N VAL A 129 42.14 -29.09 -12.11
CA VAL A 129 43.41 -28.43 -12.46
C VAL A 129 44.34 -28.36 -11.25
N ALA A 130 43.83 -27.95 -10.07
CA ALA A 130 44.61 -27.87 -8.85
C ALA A 130 45.15 -29.24 -8.41
N SER A 131 44.34 -30.30 -8.50
CA SER A 131 44.76 -31.67 -8.21
C SER A 131 45.85 -32.15 -9.17
N HIS A 132 45.73 -31.80 -10.46
CA HIS A 132 46.71 -32.14 -11.48
C HIS A 132 48.06 -31.44 -11.26
N VAL A 133 48.04 -30.12 -11.01
CA VAL A 133 49.25 -29.34 -10.68
C VAL A 133 49.89 -29.87 -9.40
N ARG A 134 49.10 -30.19 -8.38
CA ARG A 134 49.60 -30.77 -7.12
C ARG A 134 50.25 -32.12 -7.34
N ALA A 135 49.67 -32.99 -8.18
CA ALA A 135 50.28 -34.26 -8.55
C ALA A 135 51.61 -34.05 -9.29
N GLN A 136 51.68 -33.10 -10.22
CA GLN A 136 52.90 -32.81 -10.98
C GLN A 136 54.04 -32.24 -10.09
N LEU A 137 53.71 -31.41 -9.10
CA LEU A 137 54.68 -30.89 -8.13
C LEU A 137 55.18 -31.93 -7.12
N LEU A 138 54.38 -32.95 -6.82
CA LEU A 138 54.78 -34.04 -5.91
C LEU A 138 55.63 -35.11 -6.60
N VAL A 139 55.59 -35.20 -7.94
CA VAL A 139 56.47 -36.07 -8.74
C VAL A 139 57.81 -35.36 -9.01
N THR A 140 58.45 -34.88 -7.94
CA THR A 140 59.91 -34.68 -7.96
C THR A 140 60.55 -35.99 -7.53
N HIS A 141 61.29 -36.64 -8.43
CA HIS A 141 62.15 -37.81 -8.18
C HIS A 141 63.26 -37.45 -7.17
N ARG A 142 62.88 -37.27 -5.91
CA ARG A 142 63.77 -36.85 -4.81
C ARG A 142 64.63 -38.01 -4.27
N THR A 143 64.58 -39.16 -4.92
CA THR A 143 65.28 -40.40 -4.52
C THR A 143 66.16 -41.01 -5.60
N ASP A 144 66.24 -40.45 -6.81
CA ASP A 144 67.19 -40.93 -7.82
C ASP A 144 68.49 -40.13 -7.79
N VAL A 145 69.59 -40.86 -7.62
CA VAL A 145 70.95 -40.35 -7.84
C VAL A 145 71.34 -40.81 -9.25
N GLU A 146 71.42 -39.88 -10.20
CA GLU A 146 71.89 -40.17 -11.57
C GLU A 146 73.41 -40.35 -11.62
N THR A 147 73.97 -41.35 -10.94
CA THR A 147 75.33 -41.83 -11.23
C THR A 147 75.53 -43.26 -10.72
N SER A 148 76.09 -44.13 -11.57
CA SER A 148 76.42 -45.53 -11.27
C SER A 148 77.84 -45.70 -10.69
N ASP A 149 78.40 -44.66 -10.08
CA ASP A 149 79.73 -44.74 -9.48
C ASP A 149 79.69 -45.45 -8.12
N SER A 150 80.25 -46.65 -8.09
CA SER A 150 80.30 -47.51 -6.90
C SER A 150 81.01 -46.88 -5.69
N HIS A 151 81.88 -45.89 -5.92
CA HIS A 151 82.62 -45.21 -4.85
C HIS A 151 81.75 -44.24 -4.03
N THR A 152 80.57 -43.83 -4.52
CA THR A 152 79.66 -42.91 -3.82
C THR A 152 78.53 -43.61 -3.05
N VAL A 153 78.12 -44.81 -3.49
CA VAL A 153 76.93 -45.51 -2.94
C VAL A 153 77.24 -46.22 -1.60
N LYS A 154 78.45 -46.73 -1.43
CA LYS A 154 78.86 -47.46 -0.21
C LYS A 154 78.82 -46.62 1.08
N PRO A 155 79.39 -45.39 1.12
CA PRO A 155 79.31 -44.56 2.32
C PRO A 155 77.88 -44.20 2.70
N TRP A 156 77.03 -43.92 1.71
CA TRP A 156 75.62 -43.54 1.92
C TRP A 156 74.80 -44.65 2.57
N PHE A 157 74.97 -45.91 2.12
CA PHE A 157 74.28 -47.04 2.73
C PHE A 157 74.80 -47.36 4.14
N ASN A 158 76.12 -47.32 4.36
CA ASN A 158 76.70 -47.60 5.67
C ASN A 158 76.26 -46.58 6.74
N ALA A 159 76.04 -45.32 6.36
CA ALA A 159 75.55 -44.29 7.28
C ALA A 159 74.09 -44.50 7.73
N ARG A 160 73.32 -45.39 7.07
CA ARG A 160 71.87 -45.53 7.28
C ARG A 160 71.43 -46.91 7.79
N ALA A 161 72.35 -47.87 7.93
CA ALA A 161 72.04 -49.26 8.29
C ALA A 161 72.41 -49.69 9.73
N PHE A 162 72.94 -48.79 10.57
CA PHE A 162 73.25 -49.10 11.98
C PHE A 162 72.72 -48.04 12.94
N VAL A 163 71.39 -48.01 13.11
CA VAL A 163 70.68 -47.70 14.36
C VAL A 163 69.45 -48.59 14.41
#